data_AF-A0A920PUR3-F1
#
_entry.id   AF-A0A920PUR3-F1
#
_cell.length_a   1.000
_cell.length_b   1.000
_cell.length_c   1.000
_cell.angle_alpha   90.00
_cell.angle_beta   90.00
_cell.angle_gamma   90.00
#
_symmetry.space_group_name_H-M   'P 1'
#
loop_
_entity.id
_entity.type
_entity.pdbx_description
1 polymer ?
#
loop_
_entity_poly.entity_id
_entity_poly.type
_entity_poly.pdbx_seq_one_letter_code
_entity_poly.pdbx_strand_id
1 'polypeptide(L)'
;MANSINTVIFDLDGTLVDSQPAALGASIQALSRFGVQVTEADLREVFGGGARKLLNYFLERDLGETHAAQVLEDAINIRADLQLELTVRWSCYPT
;
A
#
# COMPACT_ATOMS: atom_id res chain seq x y z
N MET A 1 -4.32 -41.86 15.02
CA MET A 1 -5.24 -40.81 15.51
C MET A 1 -4.96 -39.58 14.66
N ALA A 2 -5.89 -39.20 13.78
CA ALA A 2 -5.73 -38.00 12.96
C ALA A 2 -6.00 -36.79 13.86
N ASN A 3 -5.02 -35.90 14.00
CA ASN A 3 -5.17 -34.68 14.78
C ASN A 3 -6.16 -33.78 14.02
N SER A 4 -7.41 -33.69 14.46
CA SER A 4 -8.43 -32.87 13.81
C SER A 4 -8.10 -31.41 14.06
N ILE A 5 -7.68 -30.69 13.01
CA ILE A 5 -7.54 -29.24 13.05
C ILE A 5 -8.94 -28.65 13.30
N ASN A 6 -9.16 -28.09 14.49
CA ASN A 6 -10.48 -27.57 14.88
C ASN A 6 -10.63 -26.07 14.64
N THR A 7 -9.52 -25.35 14.39
CA THR A 7 -9.52 -23.89 14.23
C THR A 7 -8.46 -23.49 13.20
N VAL A 8 -8.84 -22.62 12.28
CA VAL A 8 -7.94 -21.93 11.36
C VAL A 8 -8.17 -20.43 11.53
N ILE A 9 -7.10 -19.67 11.74
CA ILE A 9 -7.14 -18.21 11.82
C ILE A 9 -6.61 -17.68 10.49
N PHE A 10 -7.44 -16.94 9.76
CA PHE A 10 -7.05 -16.28 8.53
C PHE A 10 -6.74 -14.81 8.81
N ASP A 11 -5.66 -14.33 8.22
CA ASP A 11 -5.43 -12.90 8.10
C ASP A 11 -6.49 -12.26 7.19
N LEU A 12 -6.75 -10.97 7.33
CA LEU A 12 -7.75 -10.28 6.53
C LEU A 12 -7.16 -9.76 5.22
N ASP A 13 -6.06 -9.01 5.32
CA ASP A 13 -5.42 -8.32 4.19
C ASP A 13 -4.57 -9.26 3.35
N GLY A 14 -4.91 -9.41 2.07
CA GLY A 14 -4.18 -10.28 1.14
C GLY A 14 -4.44 -11.78 1.34
N THR A 15 -5.33 -12.16 2.25
CA THR A 15 -5.74 -13.57 2.48
C THR A 15 -7.25 -13.77 2.29
N LEU A 16 -8.10 -12.89 2.84
CA LEU A 16 -9.56 -12.95 2.64
C LEU A 16 -10.10 -11.82 1.75
N VAL A 17 -9.41 -10.67 1.73
CA VAL A 17 -9.70 -9.54 0.83
C VAL A 17 -8.46 -9.27 0.01
N ASP A 18 -8.61 -9.17 -1.32
CA ASP A 18 -7.54 -8.69 -2.18
C ASP A 18 -7.39 -7.17 -2.03
N SER A 19 -6.74 -6.74 -0.96
CA SER A 19 -6.46 -5.32 -0.66
C SER A 19 -5.20 -4.82 -1.37
N GLN A 20 -4.50 -5.68 -2.14
CA GLN A 20 -3.29 -5.31 -2.88
C GLN A 20 -3.55 -4.21 -3.93
N PRO A 21 -4.63 -4.25 -4.75
CA PRO A 21 -4.87 -3.19 -5.73
C PRO A 21 -5.18 -1.83 -5.07
N ALA A 22 -5.84 -1.84 -3.90
CA ALA A 22 -6.13 -0.62 -3.13
C ALA A 22 -4.83 -0.05 -2.55
N ALA A 23 -3.97 -0.91 -2.00
CA ALA A 23 -2.67 -0.52 -1.49
C ALA A 23 -1.73 0.05 -2.57
N LEU A 24 -1.76 -0.50 -3.78
CA LEU A 24 -1.00 0.01 -4.93
C LEU A 24 -1.55 1.36 -5.39
N GLY A 25 -2.87 1.46 -5.60
CA GLY A 25 -3.53 2.71 -6.01
C GLY A 25 -3.32 3.85 -5.01
N ALA A 26 -3.37 3.55 -3.70
CA ALA A 26 -3.08 4.51 -2.65
C ALA A 26 -1.62 5.00 -2.70
N SER A 27 -0.66 4.10 -2.95
CA SER A 27 0.75 4.47 -3.08
C SER A 27 1.02 5.37 -4.28
N ILE A 28 0.45 5.07 -5.46
CA ILE A 28 0.57 5.92 -6.67
C ILE A 28 0.03 7.32 -6.37
N GLN A 29 -1.19 7.38 -5.81
CA GLN A 29 -1.83 8.66 -5.52
C GLN A 29 -1.07 9.45 -4.45
N ALA A 30 -0.57 8.82 -3.39
CA ALA A 30 0.23 9.50 -2.38
C ALA A 30 1.51 10.11 -2.98
N LEU A 31 2.26 9.34 -3.79
CA LEU A 31 3.48 9.82 -4.46
C LEU A 31 3.20 10.98 -5.42
N SER A 32 2.08 10.91 -6.16
CA SER A 32 1.71 11.96 -7.12
C SER A 32 1.52 13.34 -6.48
N ARG A 33 1.10 13.40 -5.20
CA ARG A 33 0.96 14.66 -4.45
C ARG A 33 2.29 15.37 -4.19
N PHE A 34 3.40 14.65 -4.25
CA PHE A 34 4.76 15.18 -4.12
C PHE A 34 5.47 15.33 -5.47
N GLY A 35 4.73 15.21 -6.57
CA GLY A 35 5.28 15.31 -7.93
C GLY A 35 5.97 14.03 -8.43
N VAL A 36 5.93 12.94 -7.66
CA VAL A 36 6.54 11.66 -8.03
C VAL A 36 5.53 10.83 -8.82
N GLN A 37 5.87 10.52 -10.08
CA GLN A 37 5.02 9.74 -10.97
C GLN A 37 5.56 8.31 -11.08
N VAL A 38 4.72 7.33 -10.74
CA VAL A 38 5.04 5.91 -10.78
C VAL A 38 3.85 5.11 -11.29
N THR A 39 4.13 3.97 -11.92
CA THR A 39 3.13 3.01 -12.40
C THR A 39 3.00 1.84 -11.42
N GLU A 40 1.94 1.06 -11.57
CA GLU A 40 1.82 -0.21 -10.82
C GLU A 40 2.96 -1.18 -11.11
N ALA A 41 3.52 -1.16 -12.32
CA ALA A 41 4.65 -2.02 -12.69
C ALA A 41 5.89 -1.64 -11.87
N ASP A 42 6.21 -0.34 -11.79
CA ASP A 42 7.32 0.18 -10.98
C ASP A 42 7.17 -0.24 -9.52
N LEU A 43 5.95 -0.10 -8.98
CA LEU A 43 5.64 -0.46 -7.60
C LEU A 43 5.82 -1.96 -7.34
N ARG A 44 5.44 -2.82 -8.30
CA ARG A 44 5.57 -4.29 -8.21
C ARG A 44 7.02 -4.75 -8.20
N GLU A 45 7.92 -4.08 -8.92
CA GLU A 45 9.35 -4.43 -8.95
C GLU A 45 10.04 -4.18 -7.59
N VAL A 46 9.57 -3.17 -6.85
CA VAL A 46 10.13 -2.78 -5.54
C VAL A 46 9.23 -3.26 -4.39
N PHE A 47 8.21 -4.07 -4.70
CA PHE A 47 7.21 -4.51 -3.73
C PHE A 47 7.82 -5.54 -2.77
N GLY A 48 8.18 -5.10 -1.57
CA GLY A 48 8.72 -5.95 -0.52
C GLY A 48 9.37 -5.15 0.59
N GLY A 49 8.83 -5.22 1.80
CA GLY A 49 9.33 -4.48 2.97
C GLY A 49 8.42 -3.36 3.49
N GLY A 50 7.17 -3.32 3.04
CA GLY A 50 6.12 -2.46 3.60
C GLY A 50 6.03 -1.07 2.96
N ALA A 51 4.89 -0.41 3.24
CA ALA A 51 4.51 0.86 2.63
C ALA A 51 5.56 1.97 2.79
N ARG A 52 6.15 2.08 3.99
CA ARG A 52 7.20 3.08 4.28
C ARG A 52 8.41 2.93 3.36
N LYS A 53 8.92 1.70 3.21
CA LYS A 53 10.12 1.44 2.41
C LYS A 53 9.88 1.72 0.93
N LEU A 54 8.71 1.33 0.44
CA LEU A 54 8.28 1.60 -0.92
C LEU A 54 8.13 3.12 -1.19
N LEU A 55 7.43 3.85 -0.32
CA LEU A 55 7.26 5.30 -0.49
C LEU A 55 8.62 6.02 -0.41
N ASN A 56 9.45 5.67 0.56
CA ASN A 56 10.77 6.28 0.73
C ASN A 56 11.64 6.07 -0.52
N TYR A 57 11.66 4.86 -1.09
CA TYR A 57 12.41 4.57 -2.30
C TYR A 57 12.09 5.52 -3.46
N PHE A 58 10.80 5.73 -3.75
CA PHE A 58 10.39 6.59 -4.86
C PHE A 58 10.55 8.09 -4.55
N LEU A 59 10.35 8.49 -3.29
CA LEU A 59 10.61 9.86 -2.86
C LEU A 59 12.11 10.19 -2.95
N GLU A 60 12.99 9.29 -2.52
CA GLU A 60 14.44 9.46 -2.62
C GLU A 60 14.90 9.51 -4.08
N ARG A 61 14.34 8.65 -4.94
CA ARG A 61 14.65 8.60 -6.38
C ARG A 61 14.42 9.96 -7.07
N ASP A 62 13.31 10.62 -6.76
CA ASP A 62 12.85 11.79 -7.52
C ASP A 62 13.12 13.12 -6.81
N LEU A 63 13.16 13.14 -5.47
CA LEU A 63 13.32 14.37 -4.67
C LEU A 63 14.67 14.44 -3.93
N GLY A 64 15.39 13.32 -3.85
CA GLY A 64 16.60 13.17 -3.06
C GLY A 64 16.33 12.95 -1.56
N GLU A 65 17.31 12.39 -0.85
CA GLU A 65 17.20 11.95 0.54
C GLU A 65 16.68 13.02 1.51
N THR A 66 17.15 14.26 1.37
CA THR A 66 16.76 15.35 2.28
C THR A 66 15.29 15.72 2.17
N HIS A 67 14.76 15.86 0.95
CA HIS A 67 13.35 16.19 0.75
C HIS A 67 12.47 14.97 1.03
N ALA A 68 12.91 13.76 0.65
CA ALA A 68 12.20 12.53 0.96
C ALA A 68 11.95 12.37 2.46
N ALA A 69 12.96 12.61 3.30
CA ALA A 69 12.83 12.53 4.75
C ALA A 69 11.82 13.54 5.33
N GLN A 70 11.66 14.71 4.70
CA GLN A 70 10.71 15.73 5.14
C GLN A 70 9.26 15.35 4.84
N VAL A 71 9.02 14.66 3.72
CA VAL A 71 7.66 14.38 3.22
C VAL A 71 7.21 12.93 3.45
N LEU A 72 8.11 12.05 3.92
CA LEU A 72 7.83 10.63 4.08
C LEU A 72 6.66 10.34 5.01
N GLU A 73 6.60 10.99 6.19
CA GLU A 73 5.50 10.77 7.14
C GLU A 73 4.16 11.22 6.56
N ASP A 74 4.14 12.37 5.87
CA ASP A 74 2.93 12.87 5.21
C ASP A 74 2.49 11.91 4.10
N ALA A 75 3.43 11.38 3.30
CA ALA A 75 3.13 10.39 2.27
C ALA A 75 2.56 9.09 2.86
N ILE A 76 3.05 8.64 4.02
CA ILE A 76 2.53 7.46 4.72
C ILE A 76 1.10 7.69 5.19
N ASN A 77 0.84 8.83 5.83
CA ASN A 77 -0.50 9.18 6.33
C ASN A 77 -1.50 9.29 5.18
N ILE A 78 -1.14 10.02 4.12
CA ILE A 78 -1.98 10.17 2.92
C ILE A 78 -2.28 8.79 2.30
N ARG A 79 -1.27 7.91 2.20
CA ARG A 79 -1.46 6.56 1.67
C ARG A 79 -2.41 5.75 2.55
N ALA A 80 -2.27 5.82 3.87
CA ALA A 80 -3.13 5.07 4.80
C ALA A 80 -4.60 5.51 4.65
N ASP A 81 -4.86 6.82 4.60
CA ASP A 81 -6.20 7.36 4.40
C ASP A 81 -6.79 6.92 3.05
N LEU A 82 -6.01 7.01 1.97
CA LEU A 82 -6.43 6.58 0.64
C LEU A 82 -6.69 5.07 0.56
N GLN A 83 -5.90 4.26 1.25
CA GLN A 83 -6.10 2.81 1.27
C GLN A 83 -7.42 2.46 1.97
N LEU A 84 -7.77 3.14 3.06
CA LEU A 84 -9.06 2.97 3.73
C LEU A 84 -10.21 3.38 2.80
N GLU A 85 -10.12 4.53 2.15
CA GLU A 85 -11.14 5.01 1.21
C GLU A 85 -11.36 4.04 0.02
N LEU A 86 -10.27 3.51 -0.55
CA LEU A 86 -10.32 2.57 -1.67
C LEU A 86 -10.85 1.19 -1.25
N THR A 87 -10.50 0.74 -0.05
CA THR A 87 -10.99 -0.54 0.50
C THR A 87 -12.49 -0.48 0.80
N VAL A 88 -12.98 0.63 1.35
CA VAL A 88 -14.42 0.85 1.59
C VAL A 88 -15.20 0.93 0.28
N ARG A 89 -14.63 1.58 -0.75
CA ARG A 89 -15.27 1.71 -2.07
C ARG A 89 -15.49 0.35 -2.76
N TRP A 90 -14.65 -0.64 -2.50
CA TRP A 90 -14.81 -1.99 -3.04
C TRP A 90 -15.65 -2.93 -2.18
N SER A 91 -15.83 -2.62 -0.89
CA SER A 91 -16.66 -3.41 0.03
C SER A 91 -18.18 -3.17 -0.15
N CYS A 92 -18.59 -2.03 -0.72
CA CYS A 92 -20.01 -1.63 -0.77
C CYS A 92 -20.76 -1.92 -2.09
N TYR A 93 -20.27 -2.79 -2.97
CA TYR A 93 -21.10 -3.29 -4.09
C TYR A 93 -21.80 -4.60 -3.69
N PRO A 94 -23.14 -4.62 -3.51
CA PRO A 94 -23.85 -5.88 -3.48
C PRO A 94 -23.85 -6.45 -4.90
N THR A 95 -23.26 -7.64 -5.06
CA THR A 95 -23.51 -8.51 -6.22
C THR A 95 -24.93 -9.04 -6.20
#